data_AF-A0A8X6RLZ9-F1
#
_entry.id   AF-A0A8X6RLZ9-F1
#
_cell.length_a   1.000
_cell.length_b   1.000
_cell.length_c   1.000
_cell.angle_alpha   90.00
_cell.angle_beta   90.00
_cell.angle_gamma   90.00
#
_symmetry.space_group_name_H-M   'P 1'
#
loop_
_entity.id
_entity.type
_entity.pdbx_description
1 polymer ?
#
loop_
_entity_poly.entity_id
_entity_poly.type
_entity_poly.pdbx_seq_one_letter_code
_entity_poly.pdbx_strand_id
1 'polypeptide(L)'
;MLSSRPGAIYQQDNAHPHTARLSQQCLQGYDVLPWPARSPDLSLIEHVWDALGRQLQPSRDTGELTAQMQRLGQDLPQGVISDLIELMPRRISACIAARGGFTTY
;
A
#
# COMPACT_ATOMS: atom_id res chain seq x y z
N MET A 1 3.03 11.55 -15.99
CA MET A 1 3.15 11.94 -14.58
C MET A 1 1.83 11.61 -13.91
N LEU A 2 1.86 11.06 -12.69
CA LEU A 2 0.68 11.09 -11.83
C LEU A 2 0.28 12.58 -11.69
N SER A 3 -1.01 12.89 -11.84
CA SER A 3 -1.49 14.24 -11.58
C SER A 3 -1.72 14.39 -10.08
N SER A 4 -1.25 15.49 -9.49
CA SER A 4 -1.59 15.81 -8.10
C SER A 4 -3.11 15.98 -8.00
N ARG A 5 -3.73 15.25 -7.08
CA ARG A 5 -5.15 15.38 -6.74
C ARG A 5 -5.24 16.26 -5.50
N PRO A 6 -5.90 17.43 -5.55
CA PRO A 6 -6.05 18.30 -4.39
C PRO A 6 -6.64 17.52 -3.20
N GLY A 7 -5.99 17.58 -2.04
CA GLY A 7 -6.40 16.88 -0.82
C GLY A 7 -6.01 15.40 -0.73
N ALA A 8 -5.30 14.84 -1.72
CA ALA A 8 -4.76 13.48 -1.64
C ALA A 8 -3.38 13.47 -0.96
N ILE A 9 -3.19 12.52 -0.04
CA ILE A 9 -1.90 12.28 0.63
C ILE A 9 -1.27 11.03 0.03
N TYR A 10 -0.01 11.14 -0.39
CA TYR A 10 0.79 10.03 -0.89
C TYR A 10 1.41 9.26 0.28
N GLN A 11 1.16 7.96 0.35
CA GLN A 11 1.77 7.06 1.33
C GLN A 11 2.79 6.16 0.64
N GLN A 12 3.98 6.05 1.22
CA GLN A 12 5.01 5.07 0.86
C GLN A 12 5.80 4.69 2.13
N ASP A 13 6.50 3.57 2.10
CA ASP A 13 7.44 3.22 3.15
C ASP A 13 8.78 4.00 3.02
N ASN A 14 9.64 3.84 4.02
CA ASN A 14 10.97 4.49 4.04
C ASN A 14 12.08 3.59 3.49
N ALA A 15 11.80 2.71 2.52
CA ALA A 15 12.85 1.92 1.88
C ALA A 15 13.91 2.84 1.24
N HIS A 16 15.17 2.38 1.18
CA HIS A 16 16.29 3.19 0.67
C HIS A 16 16.04 3.82 -0.72
N PRO A 17 15.45 3.10 -1.69
CA PRO A 17 15.10 3.71 -2.98
C PRO A 17 14.08 4.85 -2.86
N HIS A 18 13.15 4.80 -1.90
CA HIS A 18 12.11 5.81 -1.71
C HIS A 18 12.65 7.07 -1.00
N THR A 19 13.68 6.93 -0.16
CA THR A 19 14.35 8.06 0.51
C THR A 19 15.48 8.68 -0.32
N ALA A 20 15.84 8.07 -1.45
CA ALA A 20 16.84 8.61 -2.37
C ALA A 20 16.42 10.00 -2.91
N ARG A 21 17.41 10.87 -3.13
CA ARG A 21 17.19 12.25 -3.59
C ARG A 21 16.32 12.34 -4.85
N LEU A 22 16.58 11.48 -5.84
CA LEU A 22 15.83 11.47 -7.10
C LEU A 22 14.35 11.12 -6.87
N SER A 23 14.07 10.13 -6.02
CA SER A 23 12.70 9.72 -5.69
C SER A 23 11.95 10.81 -4.94
N GLN A 24 12.61 11.46 -3.97
CA GLN A 24 12.04 12.59 -3.23
C GLN A 24 11.77 13.80 -4.14
N GLN A 25 12.63 14.07 -5.13
CA GLN A 25 12.41 15.12 -6.12
C GLN A 25 11.15 14.86 -6.96
N CYS A 26 10.85 13.61 -7.32
CA CYS A 26 9.62 13.25 -8.02
C CYS A 26 8.34 13.49 -7.21
N LEU A 27 8.45 13.62 -5.88
CA LEU A 27 7.33 13.86 -4.97
C LEU A 27 7.23 15.33 -4.52
N GLN A 28 8.09 16.23 -5.02
CA GLN A 28 8.01 17.67 -4.75
C GLN A 28 6.72 18.24 -5.37
N GLY A 29 5.65 18.31 -4.57
CA GLY A 29 4.30 18.69 -5.01
C GLY A 29 3.18 17.77 -4.52
N TYR A 30 3.54 16.70 -3.82
CA TYR A 30 2.62 15.81 -3.12
C TYR A 30 2.76 15.98 -1.61
N ASP A 31 1.64 15.93 -0.89
CA ASP A 31 1.67 15.73 0.55
C ASP A 31 2.05 14.29 0.83
N VAL A 32 3.21 14.05 1.45
CA VAL A 32 3.70 12.70 1.76
C VAL A 32 3.41 12.39 3.23
N LEU A 33 2.74 11.26 3.48
CA LEU A 33 2.45 10.80 4.84
C LEU A 33 3.75 10.36 5.53
N PRO A 34 4.09 10.89 6.72
CA PRO A 34 5.20 10.35 7.51
C PRO A 34 4.92 8.90 7.88
N TRP A 35 5.86 8.01 7.56
CA TRP A 35 5.71 6.58 7.81
C TRP A 35 6.69 6.07 8.87
N PRO A 36 6.25 5.26 9.86
CA PRO A 36 7.15 4.62 10.81
C PRO A 36 7.97 3.51 10.14
N ALA A 37 9.20 3.31 10.62
CA ALA A 37 10.07 2.24 10.11
C ALA A 37 9.52 0.86 10.52
N ARG A 38 9.59 -0.11 9.60
CA ARG A 38 9.21 -1.52 9.84
C ARG A 38 7.75 -1.71 10.30
N SER A 39 6.82 -0.93 9.74
CA SER A 39 5.39 -1.04 10.04
C SER A 39 4.58 -1.51 8.83
N PRO A 40 4.76 -2.78 8.38
CA PRO A 40 3.97 -3.33 7.29
C PRO A 40 2.48 -3.51 7.68
N ASP A 41 2.19 -3.69 8.97
CA ASP A 41 0.85 -3.84 9.53
C ASP A 41 -0.04 -2.59 9.34
N LEU A 42 0.59 -1.42 9.23
CA LEU A 42 -0.09 -0.18 8.88
C LEU A 42 -0.32 -0.03 7.38
N SER A 43 0.42 -0.76 6.53
CA SER A 43 0.43 -0.57 5.08
C SER A 43 -0.79 -1.21 4.44
N LEU A 44 -1.70 -0.40 3.90
CA LEU A 44 -2.92 -0.91 3.26
C LEU A 44 -2.64 -1.73 2.00
N ILE A 45 -1.55 -1.42 1.29
CA ILE A 45 -1.21 -2.12 0.05
C ILE A 45 -0.82 -3.58 0.31
N GLU A 46 -0.30 -3.91 1.50
CA GLU A 46 0.02 -5.30 1.87
C GLU A 46 -1.25 -6.16 1.92
N HIS A 47 -2.37 -5.62 2.42
CA HIS A 47 -3.65 -6.32 2.40
C HIS A 47 -4.22 -6.47 0.99
N VAL A 48 -4.00 -5.48 0.13
CA VAL A 48 -4.36 -5.60 -1.29
C VAL A 48 -3.55 -6.72 -1.94
N TRP A 49 -2.24 -6.78 -1.68
CA TRP A 49 -1.39 -7.85 -2.19
C TRP A 49 -1.77 -9.23 -1.66
N ASP A 50 -2.12 -9.37 -0.38
CA ASP A 50 -2.63 -10.62 0.18
C ASP A 50 -3.95 -11.05 -0.48
N ALA A 51 -4.90 -10.12 -0.66
CA ALA A 51 -6.18 -10.41 -1.32
C ALA A 51 -6.01 -10.85 -2.79
N LEU A 52 -5.08 -10.24 -3.52
CA LEU A 52 -4.74 -10.65 -4.88
C LEU A 52 -3.98 -11.98 -4.89
N GLY A 53 -3.01 -12.14 -3.99
CA GLY A 53 -2.15 -13.33 -3.88
C GLY A 53 -2.94 -14.61 -3.58
N ARG A 54 -3.98 -14.52 -2.75
CA ARG A 54 -4.89 -15.65 -2.47
C ARG A 54 -5.70 -16.11 -3.69
N GLN A 55 -5.86 -15.26 -4.69
CA GLN A 55 -6.61 -15.56 -5.92
C GLN A 55 -5.69 -16.01 -7.07
N LEU A 56 -4.39 -15.73 -6.98
CA LEU A 56 -3.42 -16.18 -7.97
C LEU A 56 -3.42 -17.71 -8.07
N GLN A 57 -3.27 -18.19 -9.31
CA GLN A 57 -3.11 -19.61 -9.61
C GLN A 57 -1.68 -19.86 -10.10
N PRO A 58 -1.19 -21.11 -10.02
CA PRO A 58 0.12 -21.45 -10.59
C PRO A 58 0.24 -20.97 -12.05
N SER A 59 1.31 -20.23 -12.33
CA SER A 59 1.61 -19.68 -13.66
C SER A 59 2.86 -20.35 -14.21
N ARG A 60 2.90 -20.58 -15.53
CA ARG A 60 4.02 -21.25 -16.21
C ARG A 60 5.20 -20.32 -16.47
N ASP A 61 4.91 -19.04 -16.66
CA ASP A 61 5.88 -18.00 -16.93
C ASP A 61 5.45 -16.64 -16.35
N THR A 62 6.34 -15.66 -16.46
CA THR A 62 6.10 -14.30 -15.98
C THR A 62 5.04 -13.56 -16.78
N GLY A 63 4.80 -13.92 -18.03
CA GLY A 63 3.75 -13.33 -18.87
C GLY A 63 2.36 -13.74 -18.38
N GLU A 64 2.17 -15.03 -18.11
CA GLU A 64 0.93 -15.57 -17.53
C GLU A 64 0.65 -14.98 -16.15
N LEU A 65 1.67 -14.90 -15.29
CA LEU A 65 1.57 -14.28 -13.97
C LEU A 65 1.18 -12.80 -14.06
N THR A 66 1.83 -12.05 -14.94
CA THR A 66 1.55 -10.62 -15.14
C THR A 66 0.11 -10.41 -15.62
N ALA A 67 -0.32 -11.20 -16.60
CA ALA A 67 -1.69 -11.12 -17.12
C ALA A 67 -2.73 -11.48 -16.04
N GLN A 68 -2.42 -12.43 -15.16
CA GLN A 68 -3.30 -12.79 -14.05
C GLN A 68 -3.37 -11.67 -12.99
N MET A 69 -2.24 -11.11 -12.57
CA MET A 69 -2.21 -9.99 -11.63
C MET A 69 -2.94 -8.77 -12.17
N GLN A 70 -2.79 -8.45 -13.45
CA GLN A 70 -3.50 -7.34 -14.09
C GLN A 70 -5.01 -7.54 -14.07
N ARG A 71 -5.50 -8.74 -14.43
CA ARG A 71 -6.94 -9.06 -14.38
C ARG A 71 -7.49 -8.96 -12.97
N LEU A 72 -6.85 -9.64 -12.00
CA LEU A 72 -7.30 -9.62 -10.61
C LEU A 72 -7.26 -8.20 -10.02
N GLY A 73 -6.25 -7.40 -10.37
CA GLY A 73 -6.17 -6.00 -9.94
C GLY A 73 -7.26 -5.11 -10.54
N GLN A 74 -7.63 -5.34 -11.80
CA GLN A 74 -8.73 -4.63 -12.46
C GLN A 74 -10.10 -5.03 -11.93
N ASP A 75 -10.27 -6.30 -11.58
CA ASP A 75 -11.52 -6.86 -11.06
C ASP A 75 -11.67 -6.66 -9.54
N LEU A 76 -10.64 -6.16 -8.87
CA LEU A 76 -10.68 -5.92 -7.42
C LEU A 76 -11.79 -4.89 -7.10
N PRO A 77 -12.81 -5.27 -6.32
CA PRO A 77 -13.92 -4.38 -6.05
C PRO A 77 -13.44 -3.12 -5.31
N GLN A 78 -13.90 -1.95 -5.75
CA GLN A 78 -13.56 -0.67 -5.11
C GLN A 78 -13.97 -0.62 -3.63
N GLY A 79 -15.00 -1.39 -3.24
CA GLY A 79 -15.41 -1.57 -1.85
C GLY A 79 -14.29 -2.12 -0.96
N VAL A 80 -13.49 -3.08 -1.45
CA VAL A 80 -12.34 -3.63 -0.70
C VAL A 80 -11.32 -2.54 -0.40
N ILE A 81 -11.00 -1.70 -1.38
CA ILE A 81 -10.08 -0.56 -1.18
C ILE A 81 -10.65 0.46 -0.19
N SER A 82 -11.95 0.74 -0.30
CA SER A 82 -12.64 1.71 0.56
C SER A 82 -12.67 1.22 2.02
N ASP A 83 -13.03 -0.04 2.25
CA ASP A 83 -13.04 -0.67 3.57
C ASP A 83 -11.64 -0.65 4.20
N LEU A 84 -10.58 -0.93 3.42
CA LEU A 84 -9.20 -0.85 3.89
C LEU A 84 -8.82 0.56 4.34
N ILE A 85 -9.20 1.59 3.57
CA ILE A 85 -8.96 2.99 3.93
C ILE A 85 -9.71 3.34 5.22
N GLU A 86 -10.97 2.93 5.35
CA GLU A 86 -11.79 3.16 6.55
C GLU A 86 -11.24 2.46 7.80
N LEU A 87 -10.46 1.38 7.64
CA LEU A 87 -9.80 0.69 8.76
C LEU A 87 -8.54 1.41 9.28
N MET A 88 -8.00 2.40 8.58
CA MET A 88 -6.76 3.09 8.99
C MET A 88 -6.79 3.65 10.42
N PRO A 89 -7.84 4.38 10.85
CA PRO A 89 -7.89 4.89 12.22
C PRO A 89 -7.81 3.79 13.28
N ARG A 90 -8.39 2.61 13.00
CA ARG A 90 -8.36 1.46 13.91
C ARG A 90 -6.96 0.84 13.98
N ARG A 91 -6.28 0.71 12.84
CA ARG A 91 -4.89 0.21 12.79
C ARG A 91 -3.92 1.12 13.55
N ILE A 92 -4.04 2.43 13.32
CA ILE A 92 -3.25 3.44 14.04
C ILE A 92 -3.51 3.34 15.54
N SER A 93 -4.78 3.25 15.95
CA SER A 93 -5.15 3.10 17.36
C SER A 93 -4.56 1.82 17.98
N ALA A 94 -4.58 0.70 17.26
CA ALA A 94 -3.98 -0.55 17.70
C ALA A 94 -2.45 -0.44 17.84
N CYS A 95 -1.78 0.20 16.89
CA CYS A 95 -0.33 0.44 16.94
C CYS A 95 0.05 1.33 18.14
N ILE A 96 -0.73 2.39 18.40
CA ILE A 96 -0.56 3.26 19.59
C ILE A 96 -0.76 2.46 20.87
N ALA A 97 -1.82 1.65 20.96
CA ALA A 97 -2.08 0.79 22.12
C ALA A 97 -0.96 -0.24 22.35
N ALA A 98 -0.37 -0.76 21.27
CA ALA A 98 0.80 -1.63 21.28
C ALA A 98 2.13 -0.87 21.53
N ARG A 99 2.09 0.45 21.73
CA ARG A 99 3.27 1.33 21.92
C ARG A 99 4.28 1.21 20.77
N GLY A 100 3.77 1.10 19.54
CA GLY A 100 4.59 0.90 18.34
C GLY A 100 5.04 -0.54 18.10
N GLY A 101 4.58 -1.50 18.92
CA GLY A 101 4.75 -2.93 18.68
C GLY A 101 3.85 -3.45 17.56
N PHE A 102 4.06 -4.72 17.19
CA PHE A 102 3.28 -5.41 16.15
C PHE A 102 1.79 -5.46 16.50
N THR A 103 0.95 -5.23 15.50
CA THR A 103 -0.49 -5.46 15.60
C THR A 103 -0.88 -6.77 14.89
N THR A 104 -2.14 -7.18 15.02
CA THR A 104 -2.69 -8.38 14.36
C THR A 104 -3.26 -8.08 12.97
N TYR A 105 -3.05 -6.87 12.46
CA TYR A 105 -3.51 -6.47 11.14
C TYR A 105 -2.53 -6.95 10.08
#